data_AF-A0A2L1UAA4-F1
#
_entry.id   AF-A0A2L1UAA4-F1
#
_cell.length_a   1.000
_cell.length_b   1.000
_cell.length_c   1.000
_cell.angle_alpha   90.00
_cell.angle_beta   90.00
_cell.angle_gamma   90.00
#
_symmetry.space_group_name_H-M   'P 1'
#
loop_
_entity.id
_entity.type
_entity.pdbx_description
1 polymer ?
#
loop_
_entity_poly.entity_id
_entity_poly.type
_entity_poly.pdbx_seq_one_letter_code
_entity_poly.pdbx_strand_id
1 'polypeptide(L)'
;MHGSFSIEGNLILCSDSFGRKITPNEFVSMLIDFNSEDSEDEQKMIDLYNRVVEAGEVNVTMPLQKQFWGGNMGTFTDKYDITWMLHSQPYSKM
;
A
#
# COMPACT_ATOMS: atom_id res chain seq x y z
N MET A 1 14.73 -5.58 19.18
CA MET A 1 13.29 -5.63 19.48
C MET A 1 12.59 -5.67 18.14
N HIS A 2 11.79 -6.70 17.88
CA HIS A 2 11.15 -6.93 16.57
C HIS A 2 9.68 -6.54 16.72
N GLY A 3 9.19 -5.68 15.84
CA GLY A 3 7.78 -5.33 15.70
C GLY A 3 7.18 -6.06 14.51
N SER A 4 5.89 -6.32 14.58
CA SER A 4 5.13 -6.86 13.46
C SER A 4 3.68 -6.42 13.51
N PHE A 5 3.11 -6.19 12.34
CA PHE A 5 1.69 -5.88 12.19
C PHE A 5 1.22 -6.39 10.82
N SER A 6 -0.09 -6.43 10.60
CA SER A 6 -0.65 -6.85 9.32
C SER A 6 -1.49 -5.75 8.70
N ILE A 7 -1.42 -5.62 7.37
CA ILE A 7 -2.31 -4.78 6.57
C ILE A 7 -2.97 -5.69 5.53
N GLU A 8 -4.29 -5.78 5.53
CA GLU A 8 -5.08 -6.60 4.60
C GLU A 8 -4.51 -8.03 4.43
N GLY A 9 -4.16 -8.67 5.54
CA GLY A 9 -3.59 -10.03 5.57
C GLY A 9 -2.09 -10.14 5.32
N ASN A 10 -1.42 -9.07 4.90
CA ASN A 10 0.03 -9.05 4.65
C ASN A 10 0.81 -8.75 5.92
N LEU A 11 1.71 -9.65 6.32
CA LEU A 11 2.57 -9.46 7.50
C LEU A 11 3.74 -8.53 7.17
N ILE A 12 3.87 -7.47 7.97
CA ILE A 12 4.94 -6.50 7.88
C ILE A 12 5.79 -6.61 9.14
N LEU A 13 7.09 -6.75 8.95
CA LEU A 13 8.08 -6.87 10.01
C LEU A 13 8.92 -5.59 10.06
N CYS A 14 9.19 -5.12 11.27
CA CYS A 14 10.04 -3.95 11.49
C CYS A 14 10.93 -4.13 12.72
N SER A 15 11.99 -3.35 12.80
CA SER A 15 12.88 -3.26 13.95
C SER A 15 13.46 -1.86 14.01
N ASP A 16 13.81 -1.42 15.22
CA ASP A 16 14.51 -0.17 15.43
C ASP A 16 15.85 -0.13 14.66
N SER A 17 16.24 1.04 14.19
CA SER A 17 17.53 1.25 13.53
C SER A 17 18.72 1.26 14.50
N PHE A 18 18.46 1.31 15.82
CA PHE A 18 19.46 1.41 16.89
C PHE A 18 20.45 2.56 16.70
N GLY A 19 19.93 3.75 16.38
CA GLY A 19 20.73 4.96 16.18
C GLY A 19 21.48 5.01 14.85
N ARG A 20 21.32 4.02 13.97
CA ARG A 20 21.81 4.09 12.60
C ARG A 20 20.92 5.06 11.82
N LYS A 21 21.56 5.97 11.07
CA LYS A 21 20.85 6.83 10.12
C LYS A 21 20.25 5.94 9.04
N ILE A 22 18.93 5.93 8.96
CA ILE A 22 18.19 5.36 7.83
C ILE A 22 17.90 6.51 6.89
N THR A 23 18.28 6.36 5.64
CA THR A 23 17.79 7.22 4.57
C THR A 23 16.69 6.42 3.88
N PRO A 24 15.41 6.85 3.95
CA PRO A 24 14.36 6.27 3.12
C PRO A 24 14.86 6.24 1.68
N ASN A 25 14.86 5.05 1.07
CA ASN A 25 15.35 4.90 -0.29
C ASN A 25 14.14 4.89 -1.23
N GLU A 26 14.23 5.57 -2.36
CA GLU A 26 13.17 5.58 -3.38
C GLU A 26 13.12 4.26 -4.18
N PHE A 27 13.98 3.29 -3.85
CA PHE A 27 14.16 2.06 -4.63
C PHE A 27 13.25 0.92 -4.18
N VAL A 28 12.71 0.95 -2.96
CA VAL A 28 11.84 -0.09 -2.43
C VAL A 28 10.49 0.53 -2.06
N SER A 29 9.44 0.04 -2.72
CA SER A 29 8.05 0.38 -2.43
C SER A 29 7.30 -0.86 -1.97
N MET A 30 6.28 -0.66 -1.14
CA MET A 30 5.40 -1.71 -0.65
C MET A 30 4.15 -1.76 -1.52
N LEU A 31 4.00 -2.81 -2.35
CA LEU A 31 2.79 -3.03 -3.13
C LEU A 31 1.90 -4.06 -2.43
N ILE A 32 0.65 -3.67 -2.17
CA ILE A 32 -0.40 -4.56 -1.69
C ILE A 32 -1.33 -4.85 -2.87
N ASP A 33 -1.41 -6.12 -3.24
CA ASP A 33 -2.16 -6.60 -4.39
C ASP A 33 -3.53 -7.14 -3.95
N PHE A 34 -4.56 -6.82 -4.72
CA PHE A 34 -5.94 -7.22 -4.50
C PHE A 34 -6.52 -7.88 -5.74
N ASN A 35 -7.42 -8.84 -5.56
CA ASN A 35 -8.08 -9.50 -6.67
C ASN A 35 -9.22 -8.62 -7.23
N SER A 36 -9.08 -8.15 -8.47
CA SER A 36 -10.14 -7.36 -9.11
C SER A 36 -11.37 -8.17 -9.53
N GLU A 37 -11.29 -9.51 -9.49
CA GLU A 37 -12.43 -10.40 -9.76
C GLU A 37 -13.21 -10.76 -8.50
N ASP A 38 -12.70 -10.39 -7.33
CA ASP A 38 -13.37 -10.52 -6.04
C ASP A 38 -13.85 -9.14 -5.56
N SER A 39 -15.17 -8.94 -5.59
CA SER A 39 -15.77 -7.66 -5.20
C SER A 39 -15.51 -7.30 -3.73
N GLU A 40 -15.37 -8.28 -2.84
CA GLU A 40 -15.06 -8.00 -1.43
C GLU A 40 -13.62 -7.51 -1.28
N ASP A 41 -12.69 -8.09 -2.04
CA ASP A 41 -11.27 -7.70 -2.01
C ASP A 41 -11.04 -6.33 -2.64
N GLU A 42 -11.73 -6.03 -3.74
CA GLU A 42 -11.73 -4.69 -4.34
C GLU A 42 -12.31 -3.63 -3.38
N GLN A 43 -13.36 -3.96 -2.62
CA GLN A 43 -13.91 -3.05 -1.62
C GLN A 43 -12.95 -2.80 -0.47
N LYS A 44 -12.23 -3.83 0.02
CA LYS A 44 -11.19 -3.64 1.06
C LYS A 44 -10.10 -2.69 0.63
N MET A 45 -9.65 -2.77 -0.63
CA MET A 45 -8.67 -1.84 -1.19
C MET A 45 -9.20 -0.39 -1.14
N ILE A 46 -10.45 -0.17 -1.56
CA ILE A 46 -11.09 1.16 -1.56
C ILE A 46 -11.22 1.68 -0.13
N ASP A 47 -11.67 0.86 0.81
CA ASP A 47 -11.84 1.24 2.21
C ASP A 47 -10.51 1.52 2.90
N LEU A 48 -9.45 0.75 2.59
CA LEU A 48 -8.09 1.04 3.05
C LEU A 48 -7.62 2.40 2.52
N TYR A 49 -7.76 2.64 1.21
CA TYR A 49 -7.35 3.89 0.58
C TYR A 49 -8.06 5.10 1.22
N ASN A 50 -9.38 5.05 1.35
CA ASN A 50 -10.16 6.15 1.91
C ASN A 50 -9.76 6.45 3.35
N ARG A 51 -9.63 5.41 4.21
CA ARG A 51 -9.17 5.59 5.60
C ARG A 51 -7.80 6.28 5.67
N VAL A 52 -6.88 5.89 4.80
CA VAL A 52 -5.52 6.44 4.77
C VAL A 52 -5.51 7.91 4.32
N VAL A 53 -6.27 8.25 3.27
CA VAL A 53 -6.37 9.62 2.77
C VAL A 53 -7.08 10.54 3.76
N GLU A 54 -8.18 10.08 4.36
CA GLU A 54 -8.95 10.83 5.37
C GLU A 54 -8.15 11.13 6.64
N ALA A 55 -7.22 10.24 7.02
CA ALA A 55 -6.33 10.48 8.16
C ALA A 55 -5.41 11.70 7.95
N GLY A 56 -5.15 12.11 6.70
CA GLY A 56 -4.36 13.30 6.38
C GLY A 56 -2.87 13.22 6.74
N GLU A 57 -2.36 12.02 7.07
CA GLU A 57 -0.95 11.77 7.43
C GLU A 57 -0.11 11.24 6.26
N VAL A 58 -0.67 11.21 5.05
CA VAL A 58 0.02 10.72 3.84
C VAL A 58 0.08 11.79 2.75
N ASN A 59 1.09 11.68 1.89
CA ASN A 59 1.16 12.42 0.64
C ASN A 59 0.68 11.52 -0.52
N VAL A 60 -0.50 11.81 -1.09
CA VAL A 60 -1.03 11.08 -2.24
C VAL A 60 -0.28 11.49 -3.50
N THR A 61 0.53 10.59 -4.06
CA THR A 61 1.28 10.83 -5.31
C THR A 61 0.48 10.42 -6.54
N MET A 62 -0.40 9.42 -6.40
CA MET A 62 -1.39 9.05 -7.41
C MET A 62 -2.68 8.61 -6.73
N PRO A 63 -3.81 9.31 -6.97
CA PRO A 63 -5.10 8.88 -6.44
C PRO A 63 -5.47 7.47 -6.92
N LEU A 64 -6.16 6.70 -6.07
CA LEU A 64 -6.65 5.38 -6.45
C LEU A 64 -7.66 5.53 -7.58
N GLN A 65 -7.33 4.97 -8.74
CA GLN A 65 -8.15 5.09 -9.93
C GLN A 65 -8.00 3.87 -10.83
N LYS A 66 -9.01 3.67 -11.69
CA LYS A 66 -9.01 2.62 -12.72
C LYS A 66 -7.95 2.91 -13.77
N GLN A 67 -7.15 1.91 -14.11
CA GLN A 67 -6.08 2.03 -15.10
C GLN A 67 -6.56 1.68 -16.51
N PHE A 68 -5.92 2.27 -17.52
CA PHE A 68 -6.30 2.08 -18.92
C PHE A 68 -6.29 0.60 -19.36
N TRP A 69 -5.32 -0.17 -18.85
CA TRP A 69 -5.15 -1.59 -19.18
C TRP A 69 -5.98 -2.54 -18.32
N GLY A 70 -6.81 -2.01 -17.41
CA GLY A 70 -7.59 -2.78 -16.43
C GLY A 70 -7.01 -2.68 -15.02
N GLY A 71 -7.81 -3.09 -14.04
CA GLY A 71 -7.45 -2.97 -12.62
C GLY A 71 -7.51 -1.55 -12.08
N ASN A 72 -7.15 -1.39 -10.82
CA ASN A 72 -6.96 -0.09 -10.17
C ASN A 72 -5.52 0.05 -9.69
N MET A 73 -5.04 1.28 -9.61
CA MET A 73 -3.76 1.59 -9.01
C MET A 73 -3.86 2.92 -8.26
N GLY A 74 -3.24 2.97 -7.08
CA GLY A 74 -3.08 4.17 -6.27
C GLY A 74 -1.71 4.15 -5.59
N THR A 75 -1.15 5.31 -5.31
CA THR A 75 0.16 5.45 -4.68
C THR A 75 0.18 6.62 -3.71
N PHE A 76 0.80 6.41 -2.56
CA PHE A 76 0.99 7.44 -1.54
C PHE A 76 2.26 7.17 -0.73
N THR A 77 2.76 8.21 -0.07
CA THR A 77 3.92 8.14 0.83
C THR A 77 3.47 8.50 2.25
N ASP A 78 3.83 7.69 3.24
CA ASP A 78 3.47 7.95 4.65
C ASP A 78 4.46 8.89 5.36
N LYS A 79 4.17 9.24 6.62
CA LYS A 79 5.01 10.11 7.45
C LYS A 79 6.41 9.53 7.81
N TYR A 80 6.67 8.27 7.50
CA TYR A 80 7.96 7.61 7.66
C TYR A 80 8.70 7.47 6.31
N ASP A 81 8.22 8.16 5.28
CA ASP A 81 8.76 8.17 3.92
C ASP A 81 8.72 6.79 3.23
N ILE A 82 7.79 5.91 3.63
CA ILE A 82 7.55 4.64 2.95
C ILE A 82 6.56 4.87 1.81
N THR A 83 6.94 4.44 0.60
CA THR A 83 6.06 4.46 -0.57
C THR A 83 5.19 3.21 -0.60
N TRP A 84 3.88 3.42 -0.64
CA TRP A 84 2.86 2.38 -0.70
C TRP A 84 2.13 2.44 -2.04
N MET A 85 1.88 1.25 -2.61
CA MET A 85 1.10 1.07 -3.82
C MET A 85 -0.05 0.13 -3.52
N LEU A 86 -1.27 0.54 -3.87
CA LEU A 86 -2.43 -0.32 -3.87
C LEU A 86 -2.73 -0.66 -5.32
N HIS A 87 -2.75 -1.95 -5.64
CA HIS A 87 -2.95 -2.43 -7.00
C HIS A 87 -4.03 -3.50 -6.99
N SER A 88 -4.93 -3.46 -7.97
CA SER A 88 -5.86 -4.56 -8.20
C SER A 88 -5.73 -5.11 -9.62
N GLN A 89 -5.76 -6.43 -9.75
CA GLN A 89 -5.67 -7.13 -11.03
C GLN A 89 -6.48 -8.44 -10.99
N PRO A 90 -6.89 -8.98 -12.15
CA PRO A 90 -7.60 -10.25 -12.18
C PRO A 90 -6.64 -11.39 -11.86
N TYR A 91 -6.91 -12.15 -10.81
CA TYR A 91 -6.05 -13.28 -10.43
C TYR A 91 -6.18 -14.45 -11.40
N SER A 92 -7.27 -14.54 -12.16
CA SER A 92 -7.41 -15.53 -13.25
C SER A 92 -6.36 -15.41 -14.37
N LYS A 93 -5.61 -14.29 -14.41
CA LYS A 93 -4.61 -14.00 -15.45
C LYS A 93 -3.16 -13.96 -14.92
N MET A 94 -2.94 -14.37 -13.67
CA MET A 94 -1.61 -14.53 -13.09
C MET A 94 -0.91 -15.82 -13.55
#